data_AF-A0A016QKE5-F1
#
_entry.id   AF-A0A016QKE5-F1
#
_cell.length_a   1.000
_cell.length_b   1.000
_cell.length_c   1.000
_cell.angle_alpha   90.00
_cell.angle_beta   90.00
_cell.angle_gamma   90.00
#
_symmetry.space_group_name_H-M   'P 1'
#
loop_
_entity.id
_entity.type
_entity.pdbx_description
1 polymer ?
#
loop_
_entity_poly.entity_id
_entity_poly.type
_entity_poly.pdbx_seq_one_letter_code
_entity_poly.pdbx_strand_id
1 'polypeptide(L)' 'MTKITATVDEQGQLTLPAEVACQLRAGQTVVIELDVQAAPPNPFLQFIGNLPPLEEDSRTCYRRERGHED' A
#
# COMPACT_ATOMS: atom_id res chain seq x y z
N MET A 1 1.06 27.57 14.07
CA MET A 1 1.22 26.54 13.02
C MET A 1 1.27 27.24 11.68
N THR A 2 2.43 27.23 11.04
CA THR A 2 2.61 27.83 9.71
C THR A 2 2.19 26.81 8.68
N LYS A 3 1.16 27.10 7.88
CA LYS A 3 0.74 26.24 6.78
C LYS A 3 1.55 26.60 5.54
N ILE A 4 2.23 25.62 4.97
CA ILE A 4 3.02 25.76 3.75
C ILE A 4 2.33 24.90 2.70
N THR A 5 2.13 25.46 1.51
CA THR A 5 1.60 24.71 0.37
C THR A 5 2.78 24.18 -0.43
N ALA A 6 2.95 22.86 -0.48
CA ALA A 6 3.95 22.20 -1.31
C ALA A 6 3.24 21.46 -2.46
N THR A 7 3.88 21.38 -3.62
CA THR A 7 3.36 20.61 -4.75
C THR A 7 4.05 19.25 -4.82
N VAL A 8 3.28 18.23 -5.19
CA VAL A 8 3.82 16.89 -5.47
C VAL A 8 3.89 16.75 -6.99
N ASP A 9 5.07 16.43 -7.50
CA ASP A 9 5.27 16.21 -8.94
C ASP A 9 4.78 14.82 -9.38
N GLU A 10 4.84 14.55 -10.68
CA GLU A 10 4.42 13.26 -11.28
C GLU A 10 5.26 12.06 -10.81
N GLN A 11 6.43 12.32 -10.21
CA GLN A 11 7.35 11.31 -9.70
C GLN A 11 7.20 11.11 -8.19
N GLY A 12 6.25 11.81 -7.55
CA GLY A 12 5.99 11.74 -6.12
C GLY A 12 6.96 12.55 -5.27
N GLN A 13 7.74 13.46 -5.86
CA GLN A 13 8.64 14.34 -5.13
C GLN A 13 7.92 15.59 -4.64
N LEU A 14 8.23 16.00 -3.41
CA LEU A 14 7.70 17.22 -2.81
C LEU A 14 8.56 18.42 -3.20
N THR A 15 7.95 19.37 -3.88
CA THR A 15 8.56 20.66 -4.19
C THR A 15 8.12 21.70 -3.17
N LEU A 16 9.09 22.24 -2.43
CA LEU A 16 8.85 23.29 -1.45
C LEU A 16 8.92 24.67 -2.11
N PRO A 17 8.13 25.65 -1.64
CA PRO A 17 8.28 27.04 -2.05
C PRO A 17 9.68 27.58 -1.73
N ALA A 18 10.17 28.50 -2.55
CA ALA A 18 11.52 29.06 -2.42
C ALA A 18 11.76 29.70 -1.05
N GLU A 19 10.75 30.34 -0.45
CA GLU A 19 10.91 30.98 0.86
C GLU A 19 11.22 29.98 1.97
N VAL A 20 10.72 28.75 1.84
CA VAL A 20 10.94 27.65 2.80
C VAL A 20 12.26 26.95 2.51
N ALA A 21 12.56 26.71 1.23
CA ALA A 21 13.81 26.08 0.81
C ALA A 21 15.04 26.88 1.27
N CYS A 22 14.99 28.21 1.22
CA CYS A 22 16.07 29.09 1.70
C CYS A 22 16.32 28.99 3.23
N GLN A 23 15.36 28.50 4.00
CA GLN A 23 15.49 28.36 5.45
C GLN A 23 16.03 26.99 5.87
N LEU A 24 16.04 26.03 4.97
CA LEU A 24 16.49 24.66 5.22
C LEU A 24 18.00 24.53 5.02
N ARG A 25 18.64 23.72 5.87
CA ARG A 25 20.07 23.40 5.78
C ARG A 25 20.28 21.94 5.40
N ALA A 26 21.40 21.66 4.74
CA ALA A 26 21.81 20.29 4.46
C ALA A 26 21.93 19.48 5.77
N GLY A 27 21.36 18.27 5.78
CA GLY A 27 21.36 17.38 6.95
C GLY A 27 20.23 17.65 7.96
N GLN A 28 19.37 18.64 7.72
CA GLN A 28 18.23 18.92 8.59
C GLN A 28 17.11 17.90 8.37
N THR A 29 16.58 17.33 9.46
CA THR A 29 15.41 16.44 9.41
C THR A 29 14.12 17.26 9.39
N VAL A 30 13.25 16.94 8.44
CA VAL A 30 11.91 17.54 8.32
C VAL A 30 10.88 16.45 8.62
N VAL A 31 9.95 16.74 9.53
CA VAL A 31 8.83 15.84 9.86
C VAL A 31 7.59 16.35 9.15
N ILE A 32 6.95 15.49 8.37
CA ILE A 32 5.70 15.79 7.67
C ILE A 32 4.60 14.96 8.32
N GLU A 33 3.74 15.62 9.08
CA GLU A 33 2.53 15.00 9.63
C GLU A 33 1.41 15.10 8.60
N LEU A 34 1.14 13.97 7.93
CA LEU A 34 0.03 13.82 7.02
C LEU A 34 -1.02 12.93 7.69
N ASP A 35 -2.24 13.45 7.78
CA ASP A 35 -3.41 12.61 8.06
C ASP A 35 -3.82 11.94 6.75
N VAL A 36 -3.04 10.93 6.35
CA VAL A 36 -3.35 10.12 5.17
C VAL A 36 -4.56 9.29 5.54
N GLN A 37 -5.74 9.73 5.11
CA GLN A 37 -6.88 8.82 5.00
C GLN A 37 -6.51 7.78 3.94
N ALA A 38 -5.79 6.74 4.36
CA ALA A 38 -5.61 5.54 3.57
C ALA A 38 -7.02 5.15 3.12
N ALA A 39 -7.22 5.03 1.80
CA ALA A 39 -8.47 4.50 1.27
C ALA A 39 -8.81 3.26 2.10
N PRO A 40 -10.06 3.16 2.63
CA PRO A 40 -10.41 2.11 3.56
C PRO A 40 -9.91 0.78 2.98
N PRO A 41 -9.18 -0.02 3.77
CA PRO A 41 -8.54 -1.22 3.24
C PRO A 41 -9.61 -2.03 2.56
N ASN A 42 -9.42 -2.30 1.25
CA ASN A 42 -10.40 -3.04 0.48
C ASN A 42 -10.64 -4.38 1.20
N PRO A 43 -11.84 -4.63 1.74
CA PRO A 43 -12.08 -5.81 2.59
C PRO A 43 -11.87 -7.11 1.80
N PHE A 44 -11.98 -7.08 0.47
CA PHE A 44 -11.71 -8.22 -0.38
C PHE A 44 -10.21 -8.54 -0.52
N LEU A 45 -9.33 -7.54 -0.43
CA LEU A 45 -7.88 -7.76 -0.48
C LEU A 45 -7.33 -8.32 0.84
N GLN A 46 -8.00 -8.08 1.97
CA GLN A 46 -7.65 -8.67 3.26
C GLN A 46 -7.88 -10.19 3.32
N PHE A 47 -8.68 -10.73 2.39
CA PHE A 47 -9.00 -12.16 2.35
C PHE A 47 -8.03 -12.97 1.48
N ILE A 48 -7.34 -12.32 0.54
CA ILE A 48 -6.40 -12.98 -0.37
C ILE A 48 -5.18 -13.46 0.44
N GLY A 49 -5.01 -14.78 0.55
CA GLY A 49 -3.90 -15.41 1.26
C GLY A 49 -4.18 -15.79 2.72
N ASN A 50 -5.36 -15.45 3.25
CA ASN A 50 -5.80 -15.84 4.60
C ASN A 50 -6.70 -17.09 4.64
N LEU A 51 -7.02 -17.65 3.46
CA LEU A 51 -7.73 -18.92 3.41
C LEU A 51 -6.80 -20.02 3.94
N PRO A 52 -7.27 -20.85 4.89
CA PRO A 52 -6.51 -22.02 5.30
C PRO A 52 -6.26 -22.90 4.06
N PRO A 53 -5.09 -23.58 3.98
CA PRO A 53 -4.85 -24.51 2.90
C PRO A 53 -6.00 -25.52 2.88
N LEU A 54 -6.62 -25.70 1.72
CA LEU A 54 -7.60 -26.75 1.54
C LEU A 54 -6.89 -28.09 1.77
N GLU A 55 -7.53 -28.99 2.52
CA GLU A 55 -6.98 -30.34 2.80
C GLU A 55 -6.64 -31.09 1.51
N GLU A 56 -7.32 -30.75 0.42
CA GLU A 56 -7.14 -31.33 -0.89
C GLU A 56 -7.39 -30.28 -1.96
N ASP A 57 -6.56 -30.29 -3.02
CA ASP A 57 -6.78 -29.38 -4.14
C ASP A 57 -8.03 -29.78 -4.93
N SER A 58 -8.66 -28.80 -5.58
CA SER A 58 -9.89 -29.02 -6.36
C SER A 58 -9.69 -30.04 -7.49
N ARG A 59 -8.48 -30.12 -8.03
CA ARG A 59 -8.12 -31.08 -9.08
C ARG A 59 -8.17 -32.53 -8.59
N THR A 60 -7.68 -32.80 -7.38
CA THR A 60 -7.63 -34.14 -6.77
C THR A 60 -9.04 -34.56 -6.35
N CYS A 61 -9.81 -33.63 -5.77
CA CYS A 61 -11.22 -33.86 -5.46
C CYS A 61 -12.03 -34.27 -6.71
N TYR A 62 -11.94 -33.51 -7.81
CA TYR A 62 -12.66 -33.84 -9.04
C TYR A 62 -12.16 -35.11 -9.75
N ARG A 63 -10.88 -35.49 -9.61
CA ARG A 63 -10.35 -36.75 -10.17
C ARG A 63 -10.98 -37.96 -9.49
N ARG A 64 -11.09 -37.93 -8.16
CA ARG A 64 -11.74 -38.97 -7.36
C ARG A 64 -13.23 -39.09 -7.67
N GLU A 65 -13.97 -37.97 -7.74
CA GLU A 65 -15.41 -38.02 -8.07
C GLU A 65 -15.68 -38.59 -9.47
N ARG A 66 -14.74 -38.43 -10.41
CA ARG A 66 -14.82 -39.03 -11.75
C ARG A 66 -14.30 -40.47 -11.84
N GLY A 67 -13.88 -41.08 -10.72
CA GLY A 67 -13.38 -42.45 -10.69
C GLY A 67 -12.02 -42.64 -11.37
N HIS A 68 -11.21 -41.59 -11.47
CA HIS A 68 -9.85 -41.64 -12.01
C HIS A 68 -8.82 -41.64 -10.85
N GLU A 69 -8.85 -42.69 -10.02
CA GLU A 69 -7.83 -42.96 -9.00
C GLU A 69 -6.71 -43.81 -9.62
N ASP A 70 -5.82 -43.17 -10.39
CA ASP A 70 -4.52 -43.71 -10.86
C ASP A 70 -3.49 -42.58 -10.99
#